data_AF-A0A7K0U5M6-F1
#
_entry.id   AF-A0A7K0U5M6-F1
#
_cell.length_a   1.000
_cell.length_b   1.000
_cell.length_c   1.000
_cell.angle_alpha   90.00
_cell.angle_beta   90.00
_cell.angle_gamma   90.00
#
_symmetry.space_group_name_H-M   'P 1'
#
loop_
_entity.id
_entity.type
_entity.pdbx_description
1 polymer ?
#
loop_
_entity_poly.entity_id
_entity_poly.type
_entity_poly.pdbx_seq_one_letter_code
_entity_poly.pdbx_strand_id
1 'polypeptide(L)'
;MKAWTRSWRVIVPVMIVSLLSLSGCQFYVLSLTNAGDSDGPMWFSAPENRTQLDATISTVPVTIEIPGVDPGSVQVRIETGSQTRSASITDRFTAAGDTLSATLIGSDFLPGVTYLVAEADAVLGSEHVVRRIALSWEPSIDVINAGRCETLGQARCLLPFPSNAYTVEDPATDTGLRVDFDVASMPSNKDSVHIDPTEWNRSDGFSPGAEILVEVPGLDLSRTDEPQIDALGRALLPDSPVMVIDADSGEKVPVFAELNASGTPGPIPLLIIRPVVNLLEGHRYIVGLRNLRRSDGSLIEPDREFRVQRDIVPTFIPEIEARRAPMQEMISKLNTAGMLRQDMYLAWDFTVASERSITERSLSIRDQTFDPLGADGTLGFTVSSVQENVSADILRRVTGTFEVPNYLTGDGAPGTSFNYDDPSDPDALPSANGVFNAGFICNIPRSSVNGEGNANPGRSLVYGHGLLGASTQVNSFGTLANSFNYTMCATDWIGMSTSDVPNVVDVLGDYSTFKTLPDRLQQGMLNFQVLGRL
;
A
#
# COMPACT_ATOMS: atom_id res chain seq x y z
N MET A 1 54.78 -6.32 22.16
CA MET A 1 53.69 -5.54 21.52
C MET A 1 52.48 -6.43 21.19
N LYS A 2 51.92 -7.17 22.17
CA LYS A 2 50.75 -8.06 21.98
C LYS A 2 49.68 -7.91 23.07
N ALA A 3 49.81 -6.91 23.96
CA ALA A 3 48.93 -6.72 25.12
C ALA A 3 48.04 -5.45 25.02
N TRP A 4 48.10 -4.69 23.93
CA TRP A 4 47.42 -3.38 23.81
C TRP A 4 46.25 -3.34 22.82
N THR A 5 45.96 -4.44 22.09
CA THR A 5 44.88 -4.49 21.09
C THR A 5 43.63 -5.25 21.53
N ARG A 6 43.62 -5.85 22.73
CA ARG A 6 42.45 -6.62 23.25
C ARG A 6 41.44 -5.77 24.02
N SER A 7 41.82 -4.59 24.52
CA SER A 7 40.97 -3.75 25.38
C SER A 7 39.93 -2.93 24.60
N TRP A 8 40.12 -2.68 23.30
CA TRP A 8 39.18 -1.88 22.50
C TRP A 8 37.98 -2.65 21.93
N ARG A 9 38.02 -3.99 21.89
CA ARG A 9 36.89 -4.80 21.39
C ARG A 9 35.76 -4.99 22.41
N VAL A 10 35.99 -4.65 23.68
CA VAL A 10 34.99 -4.79 24.77
C VAL A 10 34.42 -3.44 25.21
N ILE A 11 35.15 -2.34 25.02
CA ILE A 11 34.74 -1.02 25.55
C ILE A 11 33.77 -0.28 24.62
N VAL A 12 33.87 -0.47 23.30
CA VAL A 12 32.98 0.19 22.32
C VAL A 12 31.54 -0.38 22.31
N PRO A 13 31.29 -1.70 22.42
CA PRO A 13 29.92 -2.22 22.51
C PRO A 13 29.23 -1.84 23.82
N VAL A 14 29.97 -1.79 24.92
CA VAL A 14 29.43 -1.50 26.27
C VAL A 14 29.01 -0.04 26.41
N MET A 15 29.69 0.90 25.75
CA MET A 15 29.26 2.31 25.74
C MET A 15 28.05 2.57 24.83
N ILE A 16 27.89 1.84 23.72
CA ILE A 16 26.70 1.95 22.85
C ILE A 16 25.46 1.40 23.57
N VAL A 17 25.57 0.31 24.33
CA VAL A 17 24.48 -0.24 25.15
C VAL A 17 24.09 0.67 26.31
N SER A 18 25.04 1.45 26.84
CA SER A 18 24.80 2.34 28.00
C SER A 18 24.17 3.69 27.62
N LEU A 19 24.31 4.14 26.37
CA LEU A 19 23.66 5.36 25.88
C LEU A 19 22.24 5.12 25.34
N LEU A 20 21.89 3.87 25.01
CA LEU A 20 20.55 3.47 24.55
C LEU A 20 19.60 3.05 25.68
N SER A 21 20.09 2.87 26.91
CA SER A 21 19.26 2.48 28.07
C SER A 21 18.51 3.65 28.72
N LEU A 22 18.71 4.88 28.24
CA LEU A 22 18.00 6.09 28.72
C LEU A 22 16.63 6.32 28.07
N SER A 23 16.20 5.48 27.12
CA SER A 23 14.90 5.59 26.42
C SER A 23 13.80 4.65 26.94
N GLY A 24 14.02 3.92 28.03
CA GLY A 24 12.99 3.06 28.63
C GLY A 24 12.65 1.79 27.84
N CYS A 25 13.30 1.54 26.69
CA CYS A 25 13.23 0.25 26.00
C CYS A 25 14.27 -0.70 26.60
N GLN A 26 13.82 -1.69 27.39
CA GLN A 26 14.60 -2.89 27.64
C GLN A 26 14.77 -3.66 26.33
N PHE A 27 15.85 -3.38 25.60
CA PHE A 27 16.33 -4.30 24.58
C PHE A 27 16.82 -5.57 25.29
N TYR A 28 16.02 -6.63 25.24
CA TYR A 28 16.49 -7.97 25.53
C TYR A 28 17.50 -8.37 24.46
N VAL A 29 18.76 -7.99 24.64
CA VAL A 29 19.87 -8.68 23.99
C VAL A 29 19.91 -10.07 24.63
N LEU A 30 19.13 -11.00 24.09
CA LEU A 30 19.30 -12.43 24.37
C LEU A 30 20.73 -12.77 23.97
N SER A 31 21.61 -12.83 24.96
CA SER A 31 22.95 -13.39 24.85
C SER A 31 22.82 -14.86 24.44
N LEU A 32 22.72 -15.11 23.14
CA LEU A 32 22.61 -16.43 22.49
C LEU A 32 23.96 -17.14 22.36
N THR A 33 24.97 -16.74 23.14
CA THR A 33 26.26 -17.42 23.19
C THR A 33 26.13 -18.69 24.02
N ASN A 34 25.77 -19.80 23.36
CA ASN A 34 26.13 -21.21 23.67
C ASN A 34 25.22 -22.20 22.92
N ALA A 35 24.89 -21.88 21.67
CA ALA A 35 24.02 -22.71 20.87
C ALA A 35 24.82 -23.68 19.99
N GLY A 36 24.71 -24.98 20.27
CA GLY A 36 24.84 -26.01 19.25
C GLY A 36 26.21 -26.30 18.64
N ASP A 37 27.31 -25.65 19.04
CA ASP A 37 28.64 -26.05 18.55
C ASP A 37 28.94 -27.49 18.97
N SER A 38 29.22 -28.36 18.00
CA SER A 38 29.58 -29.79 18.17
C SER A 38 30.92 -30.01 18.89
N ASP A 39 31.54 -28.94 19.39
CA ASP A 39 32.90 -28.93 19.93
C ASP A 39 32.93 -29.07 21.47
N GLY A 40 31.80 -29.44 22.08
CA GLY A 40 31.65 -29.55 23.53
C GLY A 40 31.35 -30.97 24.04
N PRO A 41 31.40 -31.19 25.37
CA PRO A 41 31.09 -32.48 26.00
C PRO A 41 29.61 -32.89 25.88
N MET A 42 28.74 -31.96 25.48
CA MET A 42 27.32 -32.17 25.20
C MET A 42 26.84 -31.14 24.16
N TRP A 43 25.99 -31.54 23.22
CA TRP A 43 25.28 -30.64 22.28
C TRP A 43 23.99 -31.27 21.74
N PHE A 44 23.09 -30.45 21.21
CA PHE A 44 21.92 -30.92 20.47
C PHE A 44 22.33 -31.18 19.01
N SER A 45 22.20 -32.42 18.53
CA SER A 45 22.42 -32.77 17.11
C SER A 45 21.14 -32.68 16.28
N ALA A 46 19.97 -32.73 16.92
CA ALA A 46 18.68 -32.43 16.30
C ALA A 46 17.67 -31.94 17.36
N PRO A 47 16.76 -31.01 17.02
CA PRO A 47 16.82 -30.12 15.86
C PRO A 47 17.97 -29.10 15.99
N GLU A 48 18.28 -28.40 14.91
CA GLU A 48 19.27 -27.32 14.93
C GLU A 48 18.80 -26.14 15.80
N ASN A 49 19.75 -25.30 16.22
CA ASN A 49 19.38 -24.07 16.90
C ASN A 49 18.70 -23.10 15.91
N ARG A 50 17.67 -22.38 16.38
CA ARG A 50 16.88 -21.42 15.61
C ARG A 50 16.04 -22.03 14.50
N THR A 51 15.54 -23.25 14.71
CA THR A 51 14.62 -23.89 13.77
C THR A 51 13.22 -23.30 13.89
N GLN A 52 12.66 -22.83 12.77
CA GLN A 52 11.22 -22.63 12.62
C GLN A 52 10.56 -23.98 12.41
N LEU A 53 9.66 -24.35 13.31
CA LEU A 53 8.89 -25.57 13.21
C LEU A 53 7.68 -25.38 12.28
N ASP A 54 7.27 -26.46 11.61
CA ASP A 54 6.16 -26.50 10.66
C ASP A 54 4.82 -26.06 11.32
N ALA A 55 3.87 -25.55 10.55
CA ALA A 55 2.55 -25.23 11.09
C ALA A 55 1.78 -26.49 11.56
N THR A 56 2.04 -27.64 10.94
CA THR A 56 1.31 -28.91 11.11
C THR A 56 2.10 -29.99 11.87
N ILE A 57 3.07 -29.60 12.69
CA ILE A 57 3.96 -30.52 13.42
C ILE A 57 3.18 -31.69 14.04
N SER A 58 3.51 -32.88 13.58
CA SER A 58 3.10 -34.12 14.23
C SER A 58 4.14 -34.53 15.29
N THR A 59 5.42 -34.48 14.94
CA THR A 59 6.54 -34.83 15.81
C THR A 59 7.76 -33.95 15.57
N VAL A 60 8.56 -33.74 16.63
CA VAL A 60 9.88 -33.11 16.56
C VAL A 60 10.89 -34.07 17.19
N PRO A 61 11.74 -34.74 16.40
CA PRO A 61 12.80 -35.57 16.94
C PRO A 61 13.84 -34.68 17.63
N VAL A 62 14.23 -35.07 18.84
CA VAL A 62 15.27 -34.40 19.63
C VAL A 62 16.38 -35.40 19.91
N THR A 63 17.60 -35.04 19.55
CA THR A 63 18.81 -35.83 19.76
C THR A 63 19.87 -34.97 20.42
N ILE A 64 20.44 -35.48 21.51
CA ILE A 64 21.48 -34.83 22.28
C ILE A 64 22.67 -35.79 22.31
N GLU A 65 23.81 -35.33 21.84
CA GLU A 65 25.08 -36.05 21.98
C GLU A 65 25.70 -35.67 23.32
N ILE A 66 26.16 -36.68 24.07
CA ILE A 66 26.68 -36.57 25.44
C ILE A 66 28.04 -37.27 25.64
N PRO A 67 29.02 -37.17 24.71
CA PRO A 67 30.26 -37.96 24.78
C PRO A 67 31.19 -37.59 25.95
N GLY A 68 30.93 -36.47 26.64
CA GLY A 68 31.78 -35.95 27.71
C GLY A 68 31.07 -35.65 29.03
N VAL A 69 29.82 -36.09 29.21
CA VAL A 69 29.03 -35.86 30.45
C VAL A 69 28.55 -37.18 31.06
N ASP A 70 28.28 -37.19 32.36
CA ASP A 70 27.69 -38.36 33.03
C ASP A 70 26.23 -38.52 32.56
N PRO A 71 25.87 -39.62 31.86
CA PRO A 71 24.50 -39.82 31.38
C PRO A 71 23.45 -39.80 32.49
N GLY A 72 23.81 -40.22 33.71
CA GLY A 72 22.89 -40.21 34.87
C GLY A 72 22.63 -38.82 35.44
N SER A 73 23.46 -37.84 35.11
CA SER A 73 23.32 -36.45 35.53
C SER A 73 22.49 -35.59 34.57
N VAL A 74 22.20 -36.10 33.36
CA VAL A 74 21.55 -35.30 32.31
C VAL A 74 20.12 -34.97 32.69
N GLN A 75 19.79 -33.69 32.69
CA GLN A 75 18.44 -33.16 32.84
C GLN A 75 18.06 -32.40 31.57
N VAL A 76 16.86 -32.66 31.06
CA VAL A 76 16.33 -31.96 29.89
C VAL A 76 15.00 -31.31 30.25
N ARG A 77 14.85 -30.04 29.88
CA ARG A 77 13.62 -29.28 30.11
C ARG A 77 13.22 -28.44 28.91
N ILE A 78 11.94 -28.17 28.83
CA ILE A 78 11.34 -27.22 27.90
C ILE A 78 11.04 -25.93 28.66
N GLU A 79 11.48 -24.80 28.12
CA GLU A 79 11.12 -23.47 28.60
C GLU A 79 10.32 -22.73 27.52
N THR A 80 9.11 -22.28 27.85
CA THR A 80 8.24 -21.54 26.92
C THR A 80 8.08 -20.08 27.36
N GLY A 81 8.04 -19.16 26.39
CA GLY A 81 7.89 -17.72 26.65
C GLY A 81 9.11 -17.08 27.31
N SER A 82 8.91 -16.11 28.21
CA SER A 82 9.96 -15.38 28.93
C SER A 82 10.67 -16.19 30.03
N GLN A 83 10.82 -17.50 29.85
CA GLN A 83 11.42 -18.44 30.83
C GLN A 83 10.62 -18.65 32.12
N THR A 84 9.37 -18.18 32.18
CA THR A 84 8.52 -18.29 33.37
C THR A 84 7.79 -19.63 33.47
N ARG A 85 7.70 -20.40 32.36
CA ARG A 85 7.14 -21.75 32.32
C ARG A 85 8.22 -22.74 31.91
N SER A 86 8.59 -23.60 32.84
CA SER A 86 9.60 -24.65 32.66
C SER A 86 8.99 -26.00 33.01
N ALA A 87 9.23 -27.01 32.18
CA ALA A 87 8.78 -28.37 32.40
C ALA A 87 9.91 -29.36 32.12
N SER A 88 10.20 -30.23 33.08
CA SER A 88 11.16 -31.33 32.86
C SER A 88 10.57 -32.34 31.88
N ILE A 89 11.40 -32.77 30.94
CA ILE A 89 11.11 -33.82 29.96
C ILE A 89 12.19 -34.91 29.97
N THR A 90 13.08 -34.94 30.99
CA THR A 90 14.17 -35.91 31.12
C THR A 90 13.68 -37.35 30.93
N ASP A 91 12.56 -37.71 31.57
CA ASP A 91 12.00 -39.07 31.53
C ASP A 91 11.51 -39.51 30.15
N ARG A 92 11.46 -38.61 29.16
CA ARG A 92 11.08 -38.90 27.78
C ARG A 92 12.27 -39.30 26.91
N PHE A 93 13.50 -39.10 27.39
CA PHE A 93 14.71 -39.44 26.66
C PHE A 93 15.13 -40.90 26.90
N THR A 94 15.53 -41.55 25.82
CA THR A 94 16.15 -42.88 25.87
C THR A 94 17.63 -42.76 25.52
N ALA A 95 18.49 -43.37 26.33
CA ALA A 95 19.93 -43.42 26.10
C ALA A 95 20.34 -44.59 25.21
N ALA A 96 21.21 -44.33 24.25
CA ALA A 96 21.83 -45.33 23.38
C ALA A 96 23.30 -44.93 23.12
N GLY A 97 24.23 -45.48 23.91
CA GLY A 97 25.63 -45.05 23.87
C GLY A 97 25.77 -43.60 24.35
N ASP A 98 26.47 -42.78 23.56
CA ASP A 98 26.70 -41.35 23.86
C ASP A 98 25.60 -40.44 23.31
N THR A 99 24.40 -41.00 23.08
CA THR A 99 23.28 -40.27 22.49
C THR A 99 22.02 -40.43 23.34
N LEU A 100 21.32 -39.33 23.60
CA LEU A 100 19.97 -39.31 24.15
C LEU A 100 18.99 -38.91 23.05
N SER A 101 17.88 -39.62 22.94
CA SER A 101 16.83 -39.30 21.96
C SER A 101 15.44 -39.29 22.55
N ALA A 102 14.62 -38.34 22.11
CA ALA A 102 13.20 -38.24 22.42
C ALA A 102 12.42 -37.73 21.19
N THR A 103 11.11 -37.91 21.23
CA THR A 103 10.21 -37.32 20.23
C THR A 103 9.21 -36.42 20.95
N LEU A 104 9.25 -35.14 20.64
CA LEU A 104 8.26 -34.17 21.12
C LEU A 104 7.08 -34.09 20.15
N ILE A 105 5.94 -33.60 20.61
CA ILE A 105 4.71 -33.45 19.82
C ILE A 105 4.19 -32.02 19.90
N GLY A 106 3.25 -31.64 19.03
CA GLY A 106 2.73 -30.26 18.95
C GLY A 106 2.23 -29.69 20.29
N SER A 107 1.67 -30.51 21.18
CA SER A 107 1.20 -30.05 22.51
C SER A 107 2.33 -29.67 23.49
N ASP A 108 3.59 -30.00 23.17
CA ASP A 108 4.76 -29.57 23.95
C ASP A 108 5.18 -28.13 23.65
N PHE A 109 4.63 -27.53 22.59
CA PHE A 109 4.97 -26.20 22.12
C PHE A 109 3.81 -25.21 22.34
N LEU A 110 4.17 -23.95 22.55
CA LEU A 110 3.23 -22.83 22.53
C LEU A 110 3.64 -21.86 21.42
N PRO A 111 2.69 -21.11 20.82
CA PRO A 111 3.03 -20.11 19.82
C PRO A 111 4.10 -19.12 20.29
N GLY A 112 5.19 -19.02 19.56
CA GLY A 112 6.39 -18.21 19.87
C GLY A 112 7.65 -19.07 20.03
N VAL A 113 8.63 -18.55 20.78
CA VAL A 113 9.89 -19.25 21.03
C VAL A 113 9.77 -20.20 22.21
N THR A 114 10.18 -21.44 21.97
CA THR A 114 10.42 -22.49 22.95
C THR A 114 11.92 -22.78 23.01
N TYR A 115 12.45 -22.99 24.21
CA TYR A 115 13.83 -23.39 24.39
C TYR A 115 13.91 -24.82 24.93
N LEU A 116 14.74 -25.64 24.28
CA LEU A 116 15.16 -26.92 24.84
C LEU A 116 16.48 -26.69 25.57
N VAL A 117 16.52 -27.05 26.85
CA VAL A 117 17.70 -26.89 27.71
C VAL A 117 18.12 -28.26 28.21
N ALA A 118 19.37 -28.63 27.95
CA ALA A 118 20.01 -29.82 28.49
C ALA A 118 21.13 -29.39 29.42
N GLU A 119 21.18 -29.96 30.62
CA GLU A 119 22.23 -29.70 31.60
C GLU A 119 22.74 -31.01 32.20
N ALA A 120 24.04 -31.09 32.47
CA ALA A 120 24.70 -32.30 32.96
C ALA A 120 26.05 -31.97 33.59
N ASP A 121 26.59 -32.88 34.39
CA ASP A 121 27.93 -32.78 34.95
C ASP A 121 28.96 -33.44 34.01
N ALA A 122 30.06 -32.75 33.75
CA ALA A 122 31.13 -33.28 32.90
C ALA A 122 31.79 -34.52 33.56
N VAL A 123 32.14 -35.53 32.75
CA VAL A 123 32.91 -36.70 33.25
C VAL A 123 34.33 -36.29 33.67
N LEU A 124 34.89 -35.29 32.98
CA LEU A 124 36.24 -34.78 33.21
C LEU A 124 36.18 -33.35 33.75
N GLY A 125 36.39 -33.21 35.05
CA GLY A 125 36.34 -31.92 35.76
C GLY A 125 34.99 -31.70 36.46
N SER A 126 34.96 -30.80 37.44
CA SER A 126 33.74 -30.43 38.19
C SER A 126 32.93 -29.35 37.47
N GLU A 127 32.90 -29.40 36.13
CA GLU A 127 32.21 -28.40 35.31
C GLU A 127 30.77 -28.84 35.04
N HIS A 128 29.83 -27.93 35.29
CA HIS A 128 28.43 -28.13 34.96
C HIS A 128 28.16 -27.56 33.57
N VAL A 129 27.72 -28.43 32.66
CA VAL A 129 27.53 -28.13 31.24
C VAL A 129 26.06 -27.83 30.99
N VAL A 130 25.76 -26.64 30.45
CA VAL A 130 24.40 -26.28 30.02
C VAL A 130 24.43 -26.01 28.51
N ARG A 131 23.45 -26.56 27.80
CA ARG A 131 23.21 -26.33 26.37
C ARG A 131 21.77 -25.94 26.15
N ARG A 132 21.59 -25.05 25.18
CA ARG A 132 20.27 -24.51 24.84
C ARG A 132 20.13 -24.35 23.35
N ILE A 133 19.00 -24.80 22.82
CA ILE A 133 18.55 -24.48 21.47
C ILE A 133 17.18 -23.79 21.52
N ALA A 134 16.94 -22.90 20.58
CA ALA A 134 15.69 -22.17 20.42
C ALA A 134 14.93 -22.70 19.21
N LEU A 135 13.63 -22.93 19.39
CA LEU A 135 12.69 -23.35 18.36
C LEU A 135 11.55 -22.35 18.33
N SER A 136 11.12 -21.96 17.14
CA SER A 136 9.96 -21.09 16.97
C SER A 136 8.81 -21.90 16.38
N TRP A 137 7.61 -21.72 16.90
CA TRP A 137 6.41 -22.33 16.34
C TRP A 137 5.30 -21.29 16.25
N GLU A 138 4.78 -21.07 15.03
CA GLU A 138 3.72 -20.10 14.76
C GLU A 138 2.69 -20.70 13.80
N PRO A 139 1.88 -21.67 14.27
CA PRO A 139 1.00 -22.47 13.40
C PRO A 139 -0.15 -21.68 12.77
N SER A 140 -0.43 -20.49 13.31
CA SER A 140 -1.50 -19.62 12.84
C SER A 140 -1.02 -18.56 11.86
N ILE A 141 0.29 -18.46 11.59
CA ILE A 141 0.85 -17.48 10.65
C ILE A 141 1.03 -18.17 9.30
N ASP A 142 0.31 -17.71 8.29
CA ASP A 142 0.47 -18.15 6.91
C ASP A 142 1.41 -17.20 6.15
N VAL A 143 2.53 -17.74 5.65
CA VAL A 143 3.49 -17.02 4.81
C VAL A 143 3.65 -17.63 3.42
N ILE A 144 2.79 -18.57 3.02
CA ILE A 144 2.87 -19.25 1.72
C ILE A 144 2.90 -18.24 0.56
N ASN A 145 2.17 -17.14 0.71
CA ASN A 145 2.07 -16.09 -0.30
C ASN A 145 2.74 -14.76 0.12
N ALA A 146 3.62 -14.77 1.12
CA ALA A 146 4.23 -13.56 1.68
C ALA A 146 5.06 -12.75 0.68
N GLY A 147 5.50 -13.35 -0.43
CA GLY A 147 6.18 -12.64 -1.51
C GLY A 147 5.26 -11.78 -2.39
N ARG A 148 3.94 -11.89 -2.24
CA ARG A 148 2.96 -11.16 -3.05
C ARG A 148 1.71 -10.70 -2.29
N CYS A 149 1.53 -11.15 -1.07
CA CYS A 149 0.43 -10.79 -0.18
C CYS A 149 0.96 -10.19 1.11
N GLU A 150 0.15 -9.30 1.68
CA GLU A 150 0.43 -8.71 2.98
C GLU A 150 0.25 -9.74 4.11
N THR A 151 1.26 -9.80 4.97
CA THR A 151 1.40 -10.75 6.09
C THR A 151 1.00 -10.13 7.44
N LEU A 152 0.00 -9.24 7.44
CA LEU A 152 -0.54 -8.59 8.62
C LEU A 152 -1.91 -9.16 9.08
N GLY A 153 -2.21 -10.40 8.67
CA GLY A 153 -3.37 -11.16 9.16
C GLY A 153 -4.68 -10.88 8.43
N GLN A 154 -4.63 -10.29 7.24
CA GLN A 154 -5.82 -10.04 6.44
C GLN A 154 -6.17 -11.23 5.55
N ALA A 155 -7.46 -11.52 5.41
CA ALA A 155 -7.93 -12.63 4.58
C ALA A 155 -7.74 -12.39 3.07
N ARG A 156 -7.58 -11.12 2.65
CA ARG A 156 -7.44 -10.73 1.25
C ARG A 156 -6.03 -10.22 0.99
N CYS A 157 -5.43 -10.73 -0.07
CA CYS A 157 -4.02 -10.55 -0.38
C CYS A 157 -3.55 -9.09 -0.46
N LEU A 158 -4.39 -8.18 -0.99
CA LEU A 158 -4.10 -6.74 -1.15
C LEU A 158 -4.46 -5.87 0.07
N LEU A 159 -4.96 -6.46 1.16
CA LEU A 159 -5.35 -5.71 2.36
C LEU A 159 -4.32 -5.84 3.50
N PRO A 160 -4.16 -4.80 4.33
CA PRO A 160 -4.74 -3.46 4.16
C PRO A 160 -4.19 -2.74 2.92
N PHE A 161 -5.01 -1.86 2.36
CA PHE A 161 -4.68 -1.06 1.17
C PHE A 161 -4.82 0.43 1.49
N PRO A 162 -3.99 1.32 0.92
CA PRO A 162 -2.69 1.02 0.32
C PRO A 162 -1.68 0.51 1.37
N SER A 163 -0.61 -0.16 0.93
CA SER A 163 0.47 -0.67 1.80
C SER A 163 1.80 -0.69 1.07
N ASN A 164 2.87 -0.26 1.74
CA ASN A 164 4.25 -0.36 1.23
C ASN A 164 4.75 -1.81 1.09
N ALA A 165 4.00 -2.81 1.57
CA ALA A 165 4.28 -4.21 1.25
C ALA A 165 4.11 -4.55 -0.24
N TYR A 166 3.43 -3.69 -1.02
CA TYR A 166 3.31 -3.79 -2.48
C TYR A 166 4.21 -2.77 -3.19
N THR A 167 5.38 -2.50 -2.61
CA THR A 167 6.38 -1.63 -3.22
C THR A 167 7.76 -2.28 -3.16
N VAL A 168 8.61 -1.92 -4.11
CA VAL A 168 10.02 -2.28 -4.15
C VAL A 168 10.88 -1.02 -4.17
N GLU A 169 12.12 -1.12 -3.69
CA GLU A 169 13.08 -0.02 -3.77
C GLU A 169 13.40 0.29 -5.24
N ASP A 170 13.26 1.57 -5.62
CA ASP A 170 13.67 2.08 -6.91
C ASP A 170 14.33 3.46 -6.77
N PRO A 171 15.67 3.53 -6.73
CA PRO A 171 16.40 4.79 -6.59
C PRO A 171 16.24 5.77 -7.77
N ALA A 172 15.61 5.36 -8.88
CA ALA A 172 15.34 6.23 -10.01
C ALA A 172 14.07 7.08 -9.84
N THR A 173 13.19 6.73 -8.89
CA THR A 173 11.97 7.47 -8.60
C THR A 173 12.18 8.53 -7.51
N ASP A 174 11.30 9.52 -7.46
CA ASP A 174 11.42 10.63 -6.50
C ASP A 174 11.13 10.18 -5.05
N THR A 175 10.32 9.14 -4.87
CA THR A 175 10.03 8.53 -3.55
C THR A 175 11.05 7.47 -3.13
N GLY A 176 11.91 7.02 -4.06
CA GLY A 176 12.79 5.86 -3.86
C GLY A 176 12.07 4.52 -3.87
N LEU A 177 10.78 4.49 -4.21
CA LEU A 177 9.93 3.31 -4.27
C LEU A 177 9.21 3.21 -5.62
N ARG A 178 8.80 2.00 -5.96
CA ARG A 178 7.87 1.72 -7.06
C ARG A 178 6.81 0.72 -6.60
N VAL A 179 5.58 0.93 -7.03
CA VAL A 179 4.49 -0.03 -6.82
C VAL A 179 4.81 -1.34 -7.55
N ASP A 180 4.61 -2.47 -6.88
CA ASP A 180 4.92 -3.80 -7.38
C ASP A 180 3.82 -4.80 -7.02
N PHE A 181 2.68 -4.67 -7.69
CA PHE A 181 1.63 -5.67 -7.58
C PHE A 181 1.94 -6.89 -8.44
N ASP A 182 1.83 -8.08 -7.84
CA ASP A 182 1.80 -9.35 -8.55
C ASP A 182 0.39 -9.59 -9.12
N VAL A 183 0.30 -10.00 -10.39
CA VAL A 183 -0.96 -10.30 -11.05
C VAL A 183 -1.80 -11.35 -10.30
N ALA A 184 -1.17 -12.33 -9.66
CA ALA A 184 -1.86 -13.36 -8.87
C ALA A 184 -2.47 -12.81 -7.56
N SER A 185 -2.04 -11.62 -7.12
CA SER A 185 -2.59 -10.92 -5.97
C SER A 185 -3.77 -10.02 -6.32
N MET A 186 -3.85 -9.60 -7.58
CA MET A 186 -4.89 -8.68 -8.05
C MET A 186 -6.29 -9.31 -7.97
N PRO A 187 -7.36 -8.52 -7.81
CA PRO A 187 -8.73 -9.05 -7.88
C PRO A 187 -8.97 -9.76 -9.22
N SER A 188 -9.76 -10.83 -9.21
CA SER A 188 -10.20 -11.50 -10.43
C SER A 188 -11.67 -11.26 -10.70
N ASN A 189 -12.03 -11.19 -11.99
CA ASN A 189 -13.41 -11.09 -12.41
C ASN A 189 -14.13 -12.47 -12.33
N LYS A 190 -15.41 -12.51 -12.70
CA LYS A 190 -16.23 -13.75 -12.66
C LYS A 190 -15.67 -14.90 -13.51
N ASP A 191 -14.80 -14.59 -14.47
CA ASP A 191 -14.15 -15.55 -15.37
C ASP A 191 -12.72 -15.90 -14.90
N SER A 192 -12.37 -15.53 -13.66
CA SER A 192 -11.06 -15.74 -13.03
C SER A 192 -9.89 -15.05 -13.72
N VAL A 193 -10.17 -13.99 -14.51
CA VAL A 193 -9.12 -13.13 -15.07
C VAL A 193 -8.72 -12.13 -14.00
N HIS A 194 -7.46 -12.18 -13.59
CA HIS A 194 -6.86 -11.20 -12.70
C HIS A 194 -6.54 -9.91 -13.44
N ILE A 195 -6.73 -8.77 -12.78
CA ILE A 195 -6.38 -7.45 -13.33
C ILE A 195 -4.89 -7.40 -13.63
N ASP A 196 -4.52 -7.00 -14.85
CA ASP A 196 -3.13 -6.69 -15.20
C ASP A 196 -2.66 -5.42 -14.45
N PRO A 197 -1.67 -5.53 -13.54
CA PRO A 197 -1.21 -4.41 -12.74
C PRO A 197 -0.22 -3.48 -13.47
N THR A 198 0.17 -3.77 -14.71
CA THR A 198 1.28 -3.10 -15.41
C THR A 198 1.24 -1.58 -15.30
N GLU A 199 0.07 -0.95 -15.48
CA GLU A 199 -0.02 0.52 -15.36
C GLU A 199 0.06 1.04 -13.93
N TRP A 200 -0.46 0.30 -12.95
CA TRP A 200 -0.33 0.68 -11.54
C TRP A 200 1.14 0.60 -11.11
N ASN A 201 1.86 -0.42 -11.57
CA ASN A 201 3.28 -0.64 -11.27
C ASN A 201 4.23 0.39 -11.93
N ARG A 202 3.71 1.31 -12.76
CA ARG A 202 4.48 2.49 -13.19
C ARG A 202 4.60 3.56 -12.10
N SER A 203 3.73 3.53 -11.10
CA SER A 203 3.64 4.59 -10.07
C SER A 203 4.74 4.44 -9.03
N ASP A 204 5.28 5.56 -8.56
CA ASP A 204 6.26 5.60 -7.46
C ASP A 204 5.62 5.68 -6.06
N GLY A 205 4.30 5.47 -5.98
CA GLY A 205 3.54 5.46 -4.75
C GLY A 205 2.04 5.37 -5.03
N PHE A 206 1.23 5.58 -3.99
CA PHE A 206 -0.23 5.52 -4.05
C PHE A 206 -0.86 6.90 -4.21
N SER A 207 -2.14 6.93 -4.61
CA SER A 207 -2.86 8.19 -4.85
C SER A 207 -2.92 9.10 -3.61
N PRO A 208 -2.73 10.43 -3.75
CA PRO A 208 -2.97 11.41 -2.68
C PRO A 208 -4.40 11.39 -2.12
N GLY A 209 -5.35 10.86 -2.90
CA GLY A 209 -6.76 10.67 -2.52
C GLY A 209 -7.16 9.20 -2.39
N ALA A 210 -6.20 8.29 -2.16
CA ALA A 210 -6.51 6.88 -1.98
C ALA A 210 -7.46 6.66 -0.80
N GLU A 211 -8.49 5.83 -1.01
CA GLU A 211 -9.26 5.28 0.10
C GLU A 211 -8.39 4.26 0.84
N ILE A 212 -8.38 4.34 2.17
CA ILE A 212 -7.65 3.41 3.02
C ILE A 212 -8.62 2.30 3.43
N LEU A 213 -8.32 1.05 3.09
CA LEU A 213 -9.21 -0.09 3.18
C LEU A 213 -8.61 -1.19 4.06
N VAL A 214 -9.44 -1.77 4.93
CA VAL A 214 -9.05 -2.87 5.82
C VAL A 214 -10.25 -3.72 6.18
N GLU A 215 -10.04 -5.02 6.38
CA GLU A 215 -11.06 -5.94 6.86
C GLU A 215 -10.95 -6.11 8.38
N VAL A 216 -12.05 -5.87 9.09
CA VAL A 216 -12.14 -6.04 10.55
C VAL A 216 -13.36 -6.89 10.90
N PRO A 217 -13.20 -8.22 11.06
CA PRO A 217 -14.31 -9.12 11.31
C PRO A 217 -15.08 -8.78 12.60
N GLY A 218 -16.38 -8.51 12.46
CA GLY A 218 -17.27 -8.21 13.59
C GLY A 218 -17.17 -6.78 14.14
N LEU A 219 -16.54 -5.86 13.41
CA LEU A 219 -16.46 -4.45 13.79
C LEU A 219 -17.84 -3.82 13.94
N ASP A 220 -18.08 -3.19 15.08
CA ASP A 220 -19.17 -2.26 15.32
C ASP A 220 -18.57 -0.87 15.50
N LEU A 221 -18.83 -0.02 14.52
CA LEU A 221 -18.38 1.36 14.51
C LEU A 221 -18.89 2.09 15.77
N SER A 222 -20.20 2.16 15.96
CA SER A 222 -20.81 2.88 17.09
C SER A 222 -20.26 2.51 18.47
N ARG A 223 -19.90 1.23 18.68
CA ARG A 223 -19.28 0.76 19.92
C ARG A 223 -17.81 1.15 20.02
N THR A 224 -17.13 1.24 18.90
CA THR A 224 -15.71 1.61 18.76
C THR A 224 -15.47 3.12 18.94
N ASP A 225 -16.49 3.96 18.73
CA ASP A 225 -16.38 5.43 18.79
C ASP A 225 -15.42 5.99 17.72
N GLU A 226 -15.64 5.52 16.49
CA GLU A 226 -14.95 5.92 15.27
C GLU A 226 -15.17 7.40 14.92
N PRO A 227 -14.23 8.03 14.20
CA PRO A 227 -14.46 9.35 13.64
C PRO A 227 -15.51 9.30 12.51
N GLN A 228 -16.60 10.05 12.69
CA GLN A 228 -17.70 10.16 11.72
C GLN A 228 -17.55 11.38 10.81
N ILE A 229 -18.21 11.37 9.65
CA ILE A 229 -18.13 12.44 8.64
C ILE A 229 -18.57 13.81 9.19
N ASP A 230 -19.49 13.83 10.15
CA ASP A 230 -19.99 15.03 10.82
C ASP A 230 -19.24 15.37 12.12
N ALA A 231 -18.23 14.57 12.48
CA ALA A 231 -17.46 14.68 13.72
C ALA A 231 -15.94 14.50 13.49
N LEU A 232 -15.40 15.09 12.41
CA LEU A 232 -14.00 14.93 11.97
C LEU A 232 -12.94 15.21 13.05
N GLY A 233 -13.24 16.09 14.02
CA GLY A 233 -12.34 16.37 15.15
C GLY A 233 -12.04 15.14 16.01
N ARG A 234 -12.89 14.11 15.98
CA ARG A 234 -12.70 12.85 16.71
C ARG A 234 -11.38 12.17 16.35
N ALA A 235 -10.99 12.20 15.09
CA ALA A 235 -9.75 11.59 14.58
C ALA A 235 -8.48 12.23 15.17
N LEU A 236 -8.56 13.51 15.54
CA LEU A 236 -7.42 14.28 16.04
C LEU A 236 -7.18 14.07 17.53
N LEU A 237 -8.15 13.52 18.27
CA LEU A 237 -8.05 13.31 19.70
C LEU A 237 -6.99 12.25 20.07
N PRO A 238 -6.34 12.35 21.24
CA PRO A 238 -5.32 11.40 21.68
C PRO A 238 -5.82 9.96 21.81
N ASP A 239 -7.12 9.75 22.00
CA ASP A 239 -7.77 8.46 22.22
C ASP A 239 -8.56 7.94 20.99
N SER A 240 -8.40 8.55 19.80
CA SER A 240 -9.06 8.09 18.57
C SER A 240 -8.77 6.61 18.28
N PRO A 241 -9.78 5.78 17.97
CA PRO A 241 -9.58 4.38 17.59
C PRO A 241 -9.00 4.25 16.18
N VAL A 242 -9.18 5.27 15.33
CA VAL A 242 -8.65 5.34 13.97
C VAL A 242 -7.73 6.54 13.88
N MET A 243 -6.47 6.32 13.51
CA MET A 243 -5.46 7.37 13.40
C MET A 243 -4.71 7.20 12.08
N VAL A 244 -4.52 8.30 11.37
CA VAL A 244 -3.60 8.40 10.25
C VAL A 244 -2.63 9.54 10.58
N ILE A 245 -1.33 9.27 10.52
CA ILE A 245 -0.29 10.28 10.74
C ILE A 245 0.65 10.37 9.55
N ASP A 246 1.09 11.58 9.26
CA ASP A 246 2.26 11.80 8.43
C ASP A 246 3.50 11.30 9.18
N ALA A 247 4.29 10.43 8.56
CA ALA A 247 5.40 9.79 9.25
C ALA A 247 6.47 10.81 9.65
N ASP A 248 6.79 11.80 8.81
CA ASP A 248 7.92 12.70 9.04
C ASP A 248 7.62 13.74 10.12
N SER A 249 6.44 14.36 10.05
CA SER A 249 6.00 15.39 10.99
C SER A 249 5.34 14.82 12.25
N GLY A 250 4.75 13.62 12.16
CA GLY A 250 3.90 13.06 13.21
C GLY A 250 2.53 13.73 13.32
N GLU A 251 2.18 14.63 12.39
CA GLU A 251 0.89 15.30 12.38
C GLU A 251 -0.24 14.34 12.03
N LYS A 252 -1.37 14.45 12.75
CA LYS A 252 -2.56 13.66 12.50
C LYS A 252 -3.32 14.22 11.30
N VAL A 253 -3.68 13.34 10.38
CA VAL A 253 -4.57 13.64 9.27
C VAL A 253 -6.01 13.54 9.75
N PRO A 254 -6.87 14.54 9.50
CA PRO A 254 -8.29 14.41 9.76
C PRO A 254 -8.88 13.34 8.82
N VAL A 255 -9.57 12.36 9.40
CA VAL A 255 -10.20 11.25 8.69
C VAL A 255 -11.61 11.01 9.22
N PHE A 256 -12.45 10.36 8.42
CA PHE A 256 -13.61 9.63 8.94
C PHE A 256 -13.56 8.17 8.51
N ALA A 257 -14.25 7.31 9.25
CA ALA A 257 -14.31 5.87 9.02
C ALA A 257 -15.76 5.42 8.81
N GLU A 258 -15.97 4.55 7.83
CA GLU A 258 -17.27 3.94 7.56
C GLU A 258 -17.11 2.47 7.15
N LEU A 259 -18.17 1.67 7.33
CA LEU A 259 -18.21 0.33 6.77
C LEU A 259 -18.83 0.41 5.38
N ASN A 260 -18.26 -0.32 4.42
CA ASN A 260 -18.84 -0.42 3.09
C ASN A 260 -20.28 -0.96 3.18
N ALA A 261 -21.26 -0.09 2.93
CA ALA A 261 -22.69 -0.43 2.91
C ALA A 261 -23.08 -1.23 1.67
N SER A 262 -22.21 -1.27 0.64
CA SER A 262 -22.44 -1.93 -0.65
C SER A 262 -21.82 -3.32 -0.66
N GLY A 263 -22.34 -4.22 0.16
CA GLY A 263 -21.97 -5.64 0.17
C GLY A 263 -23.13 -6.51 -0.28
N THR A 264 -22.87 -7.52 -1.12
CA THR A 264 -23.73 -8.70 -1.18
C THR A 264 -23.85 -9.28 0.24
N PRO A 265 -24.97 -9.94 0.61
CA PRO A 265 -25.01 -10.67 1.87
C PRO A 265 -23.90 -11.73 1.90
N GLY A 266 -23.09 -11.78 2.97
CA GLY A 266 -22.10 -12.86 3.19
C GLY A 266 -20.66 -12.42 3.43
N PRO A 267 -20.05 -11.50 2.66
CA PRO A 267 -18.69 -11.00 2.90
C PRO A 267 -18.63 -10.09 4.12
N ILE A 268 -17.48 -10.08 4.80
CA ILE A 268 -17.18 -9.11 5.85
C ILE A 268 -17.07 -7.72 5.18
N PRO A 269 -17.81 -6.70 5.64
CA PRO A 269 -17.69 -5.35 5.11
C PRO A 269 -16.29 -4.78 5.36
N LEU A 270 -15.73 -4.10 4.36
CA LEU A 270 -14.49 -3.35 4.54
C LEU A 270 -14.74 -2.11 5.39
N LEU A 271 -13.83 -1.84 6.31
CA LEU A 271 -13.67 -0.51 6.90
C LEU A 271 -12.95 0.37 5.88
N ILE A 272 -13.58 1.49 5.54
CA ILE A 272 -13.05 2.53 4.67
C ILE A 272 -12.68 3.71 5.56
N ILE A 273 -11.42 4.12 5.53
CA ILE A 273 -10.89 5.30 6.21
C ILE A 273 -10.61 6.34 5.14
N ARG A 274 -11.24 7.51 5.28
CA ARG A 274 -11.24 8.57 4.28
C ARG A 274 -10.55 9.81 4.81
N PRO A 275 -9.34 10.14 4.32
CA PRO A 275 -8.77 11.47 4.50
C PRO A 275 -9.73 12.54 3.98
N VAL A 276 -9.92 13.63 4.76
CA VAL A 276 -10.72 14.80 4.31
C VAL A 276 -9.87 15.90 3.70
N VAL A 277 -8.58 15.64 3.58
CA VAL A 277 -7.59 16.46 2.88
C VAL A 277 -6.82 15.53 1.96
N ASN A 278 -6.33 16.07 0.84
CA ASN A 278 -5.36 15.33 0.04
C ASN A 278 -4.10 15.11 0.89
N LEU A 279 -3.59 13.88 0.86
CA LEU A 279 -2.31 13.54 1.42
C LEU A 279 -1.20 14.23 0.61
N LEU A 280 -0.08 14.55 1.26
CA LEU A 280 1.03 15.24 0.61
C LEU A 280 1.77 14.28 -0.33
N GLU A 281 2.10 14.76 -1.51
CA GLU A 281 2.83 14.01 -2.54
C GLU A 281 4.23 13.64 -2.06
N GLY A 282 4.67 12.40 -2.29
CA GLY A 282 5.96 11.88 -1.84
C GLY A 282 6.08 11.59 -0.34
N HIS A 283 5.05 11.86 0.46
CA HIS A 283 5.08 11.62 1.90
C HIS A 283 4.66 10.18 2.25
N ARG A 284 5.21 9.67 3.36
CA ARG A 284 4.83 8.39 3.96
C ARG A 284 3.79 8.60 5.05
N TYR A 285 2.70 7.84 5.02
CA TYR A 285 1.64 7.88 6.02
C TYR A 285 1.54 6.55 6.76
N ILE A 286 1.24 6.64 8.06
CA ILE A 286 1.08 5.50 8.95
C ILE A 286 -0.37 5.46 9.43
N VAL A 287 -1.01 4.32 9.25
CA VAL A 287 -2.36 4.03 9.73
C VAL A 287 -2.27 3.19 10.99
N GLY A 288 -3.04 3.56 12.01
CA GLY A 288 -3.16 2.84 13.26
C GLY A 288 -4.62 2.65 13.65
N LEU A 289 -4.96 1.43 14.05
CA LEU A 289 -6.25 1.05 14.61
C LEU A 289 -6.05 0.55 16.03
N ARG A 290 -6.92 0.94 16.97
CA ARG A 290 -6.87 0.45 18.35
C ARG A 290 -8.24 0.23 18.95
N ASN A 291 -8.30 -0.62 19.97
CA ASN A 291 -9.47 -0.80 20.83
C ASN A 291 -10.80 -1.02 20.07
N LEU A 292 -10.74 -1.67 18.90
CA LEU A 292 -11.90 -1.94 18.06
C LEU A 292 -12.88 -2.86 18.80
N ARG A 293 -14.18 -2.64 18.63
CA ARG A 293 -15.22 -3.36 19.38
C ARG A 293 -16.23 -4.07 18.50
N ARG A 294 -16.77 -5.15 19.03
CA ARG A 294 -17.97 -5.81 18.50
C ARG A 294 -19.24 -5.14 19.03
N SER A 295 -20.38 -5.54 18.48
CA SER A 295 -21.71 -5.07 18.89
C SER A 295 -22.03 -5.32 20.35
N ASP A 296 -21.52 -6.41 20.94
CA ASP A 296 -21.63 -6.69 22.38
C ASP A 296 -20.72 -5.82 23.27
N GLY A 297 -19.83 -5.02 22.66
CA GLY A 297 -18.85 -4.17 23.32
C GLY A 297 -17.53 -4.87 23.68
N SER A 298 -17.38 -6.17 23.39
CA SER A 298 -16.10 -6.87 23.55
C SER A 298 -15.04 -6.30 22.61
N LEU A 299 -13.78 -6.34 23.06
CA LEU A 299 -12.64 -5.95 22.21
C LEU A 299 -12.43 -7.00 21.12
N ILE A 300 -12.07 -6.52 19.93
CA ILE A 300 -11.58 -7.35 18.83
C ILE A 300 -10.08 -7.51 19.05
N GLU A 301 -9.66 -8.77 19.22
CA GLU A 301 -8.25 -9.10 19.37
C GLU A 301 -7.53 -8.96 18.03
N PRO A 302 -6.29 -8.41 18.02
CA PRO A 302 -5.45 -8.39 16.82
C PRO A 302 -5.13 -9.79 16.31
N ASP A 303 -4.88 -9.94 15.01
CA ASP A 303 -4.43 -11.21 14.43
C ASP A 303 -2.99 -11.56 14.86
N ARG A 304 -2.63 -12.85 14.80
CA ARG A 304 -1.34 -13.33 15.34
C ARG A 304 -0.16 -12.71 14.60
N GLU A 305 -0.30 -12.58 13.29
CA GLU A 305 0.59 -11.96 12.33
C GLU A 305 1.00 -10.55 12.76
N PHE A 306 0.04 -9.70 13.11
CA PHE A 306 0.35 -8.37 13.63
C PHE A 306 0.89 -8.42 15.07
N ARG A 307 0.35 -9.30 15.94
CA ARG A 307 0.84 -9.39 17.34
C ARG A 307 2.32 -9.76 17.44
N VAL A 308 2.81 -10.69 16.63
CA VAL A 308 4.23 -11.09 16.70
C VAL A 308 5.16 -9.94 16.36
N GLN A 309 4.71 -9.05 15.47
CA GLN A 309 5.37 -7.79 15.19
C GLN A 309 5.22 -6.80 16.34
N ARG A 310 3.98 -6.50 16.75
CA ARG A 310 3.64 -5.51 17.77
C ARG A 310 4.35 -5.76 19.09
N ASP A 311 4.33 -7.00 19.55
CA ASP A 311 4.82 -7.43 20.86
C ASP A 311 6.28 -7.92 20.82
N ILE A 312 6.93 -7.81 19.65
CA ILE A 312 8.33 -8.21 19.44
C ILE A 312 8.54 -9.69 19.84
N VAL A 313 7.57 -10.55 19.52
CA VAL A 313 7.70 -12.00 19.71
C VAL A 313 8.68 -12.50 18.67
N PRO A 314 9.86 -13.02 19.04
CA PRO A 314 10.82 -13.49 18.05
C PRO A 314 10.24 -14.70 17.32
N THR A 315 10.47 -14.77 16.02
CA THR A 315 10.18 -15.95 15.21
C THR A 315 11.45 -16.36 14.45
N PHE A 316 11.40 -17.49 13.76
CA PHE A 316 12.43 -17.85 12.78
C PHE A 316 11.85 -17.91 11.37
N ILE A 317 10.73 -17.21 11.13
CA ILE A 317 10.10 -17.04 9.82
C ILE A 317 10.78 -15.85 9.12
N PRO A 318 11.56 -16.06 8.04
CA PRO A 318 12.31 -15.00 7.38
C PRO A 318 11.45 -13.79 6.96
N GLU A 319 10.25 -14.03 6.45
CA GLU A 319 9.33 -13.02 5.94
C GLU A 319 8.80 -12.11 7.05
N ILE A 320 8.58 -12.64 8.25
CA ILE A 320 8.19 -11.87 9.43
C ILE A 320 9.38 -11.09 9.98
N GLU A 321 10.55 -11.73 10.10
CA GLU A 321 11.76 -11.11 10.65
C GLU A 321 12.30 -9.97 9.78
N ALA A 322 12.21 -10.10 8.44
CA ALA A 322 12.62 -9.05 7.50
C ALA A 322 11.86 -7.73 7.71
N ARG A 323 10.59 -7.81 8.14
CA ARG A 323 9.72 -6.63 8.37
C ARG A 323 9.78 -6.07 9.79
N ARG A 324 10.50 -6.74 10.71
CA ARG A 324 10.47 -6.38 12.14
C ARG A 324 10.99 -4.97 12.40
N ALA A 325 12.12 -4.60 11.81
CA ALA A 325 12.72 -3.28 12.00
C ALA A 325 11.81 -2.12 11.53
N PRO A 326 11.34 -2.08 10.26
CA PRO A 326 10.45 -1.01 9.81
C PRO A 326 9.12 -0.99 10.57
N MET A 327 8.59 -2.15 10.97
CA MET A 327 7.38 -2.24 11.79
C MET A 327 7.57 -1.65 13.20
N GLN A 328 8.71 -1.90 13.84
CA GLN A 328 9.01 -1.28 15.16
C GLN A 328 9.17 0.23 15.07
N GLU A 329 9.76 0.72 13.99
CA GLU A 329 9.90 2.15 13.72
C GLU A 329 8.51 2.80 13.62
N MET A 330 7.64 2.28 12.76
CA MET A 330 6.27 2.76 12.59
C MET A 330 5.44 2.71 13.90
N ILE A 331 5.49 1.61 14.64
CA ILE A 331 4.79 1.46 15.92
C ILE A 331 5.28 2.49 16.94
N SER A 332 6.58 2.82 16.93
CA SER A 332 7.13 3.87 17.78
C SER A 332 6.60 5.27 17.42
N LYS A 333 6.42 5.57 16.13
CA LYS A 333 5.80 6.83 15.66
C LYS A 333 4.35 6.94 16.13
N LEU A 334 3.55 5.87 15.96
CA LEU A 334 2.17 5.82 16.48
C LEU A 334 2.11 5.96 18.02
N ASN A 335 3.03 5.32 18.75
CA ASN A 335 3.12 5.45 20.19
C ASN A 335 3.42 6.89 20.63
N THR A 336 4.29 7.59 19.89
CA THR A 336 4.58 9.01 20.10
C THR A 336 3.37 9.90 19.80
N ALA A 337 2.56 9.53 18.81
CA ALA A 337 1.31 10.21 18.45
C ALA A 337 0.12 9.90 19.38
N GLY A 338 0.32 9.06 20.41
CA GLY A 338 -0.66 8.75 21.46
C GLY A 338 -1.44 7.45 21.27
N MET A 339 -1.07 6.60 20.31
CA MET A 339 -1.61 5.24 20.18
C MET A 339 -0.64 4.24 20.81
N LEU A 340 -0.92 3.82 22.04
CA LEU A 340 -0.01 2.93 22.78
C LEU A 340 0.07 1.55 22.13
N ARG A 341 1.27 0.96 22.12
CA ARG A 341 1.56 -0.35 21.52
C ARG A 341 0.53 -1.42 21.90
N GLN A 342 0.23 -1.57 23.19
CA GLN A 342 -0.66 -2.63 23.68
C GLN A 342 -2.13 -2.47 23.26
N ASP A 343 -2.54 -1.25 22.87
CA ASP A 343 -3.92 -0.96 22.46
C ASP A 343 -4.15 -1.25 20.96
N MET A 344 -3.06 -1.35 20.18
CA MET A 344 -3.13 -1.48 18.72
C MET A 344 -3.76 -2.81 18.29
N TYR A 345 -4.79 -2.71 17.45
CA TYR A 345 -5.39 -3.78 16.69
C TYR A 345 -4.63 -4.05 15.38
N LEU A 346 -4.24 -3.01 14.65
CA LEU A 346 -3.48 -3.13 13.41
C LEU A 346 -2.74 -1.83 13.13
N ALA A 347 -1.57 -1.92 12.52
CA ALA A 347 -0.85 -0.77 11.98
C ALA A 347 -0.08 -1.14 10.71
N TRP A 348 -0.06 -0.23 9.75
CA TRP A 348 0.67 -0.35 8.49
C TRP A 348 0.93 1.05 7.92
N ASP A 349 1.76 1.13 6.89
CA ASP A 349 2.15 2.36 6.24
C ASP A 349 2.09 2.27 4.72
N PHE A 350 2.03 3.42 4.07
CA PHE A 350 2.11 3.55 2.62
C PHE A 350 2.72 4.89 2.23
N THR A 351 3.33 4.94 1.05
CA THR A 351 3.94 6.16 0.50
C THR A 351 3.07 6.72 -0.63
N VAL A 352 2.76 8.02 -0.57
CA VAL A 352 2.02 8.72 -1.62
C VAL A 352 2.95 9.00 -2.79
N ALA A 353 2.45 8.85 -4.01
CA ALA A 353 3.20 9.12 -5.24
C ALA A 353 3.73 10.56 -5.27
N SER A 354 4.85 10.76 -5.97
CA SER A 354 5.44 12.09 -6.15
C SER A 354 4.62 12.97 -7.10
N GLU A 355 4.79 14.29 -6.99
CA GLU A 355 4.21 15.27 -7.92
C GLU A 355 4.55 14.90 -9.37
N ARG A 356 5.81 14.51 -9.61
CA ARG A 356 6.29 14.12 -10.93
C ARG A 356 5.54 12.89 -11.43
N SER A 357 5.49 11.79 -10.68
CA SER A 357 4.83 10.55 -11.12
C SER A 357 3.33 10.77 -11.43
N ILE A 358 2.67 11.63 -10.66
CA ILE A 358 1.25 11.96 -10.85
C ILE A 358 1.02 12.80 -12.11
N THR A 359 1.91 13.75 -12.42
CA THR A 359 1.63 14.81 -13.39
C THR A 359 2.38 14.67 -14.72
N GLU A 360 3.49 13.94 -14.76
CA GLU A 360 4.45 14.03 -15.87
C GLU A 360 3.90 13.61 -17.23
N ARG A 361 2.96 12.66 -17.29
CA ARG A 361 2.32 12.27 -18.56
C ARG A 361 1.53 13.43 -19.16
N SER A 362 0.67 14.07 -18.37
CA SER A 362 -0.14 15.22 -18.80
C SER A 362 0.71 16.45 -19.11
N LEU A 363 1.76 16.72 -18.32
CA LEU A 363 2.67 17.83 -18.57
C LEU A 363 3.51 17.59 -19.83
N SER A 364 3.99 16.36 -20.04
CA SER A 364 4.78 15.98 -21.21
C SER A 364 4.00 16.18 -22.51
N ILE A 365 2.76 15.69 -22.60
CA ILE A 365 1.96 15.87 -23.83
C ILE A 365 1.61 17.34 -24.09
N ARG A 366 1.42 18.14 -23.03
CA ARG A 366 1.18 19.58 -23.11
C ARG A 366 2.41 20.27 -23.68
N ASP A 367 3.57 20.06 -23.07
CA ASP A 367 4.80 20.76 -23.40
C ASP A 367 5.26 20.38 -24.81
N GLN A 368 5.25 19.10 -25.15
CA GLN A 368 5.53 18.62 -26.50
C GLN A 368 4.59 19.23 -27.57
N THR A 369 3.33 19.52 -27.24
CA THR A 369 2.37 20.14 -28.16
C THR A 369 2.61 21.63 -28.33
N PHE A 370 2.84 22.36 -27.23
CA PHE A 370 2.86 23.83 -27.24
C PHE A 370 4.25 24.44 -27.44
N ASP A 371 5.33 23.76 -27.06
CA ASP A 371 6.69 24.28 -27.21
C ASP A 371 7.03 24.64 -28.67
N PRO A 372 6.68 23.82 -29.69
CA PRO A 372 6.95 24.16 -31.09
C PRO A 372 6.08 25.31 -31.63
N LEU A 373 4.92 25.57 -31.00
CA LEU A 373 3.97 26.60 -31.45
C LEU A 373 4.36 28.01 -30.97
N GLY A 374 5.09 28.11 -29.86
CA GLY A 374 5.38 29.40 -29.22
C GLY A 374 4.13 30.10 -28.67
N ALA A 375 4.23 31.42 -28.47
CA ALA A 375 3.17 32.21 -27.83
C ALA A 375 1.92 32.39 -28.69
N ASP A 376 2.09 32.54 -30.01
CA ASP A 376 1.01 32.91 -30.94
C ASP A 376 0.65 31.78 -31.93
N GLY A 377 1.29 30.62 -31.83
CA GLY A 377 1.04 29.49 -32.72
C GLY A 377 -0.26 28.75 -32.37
N THR A 378 -1.00 28.39 -33.42
CA THR A 378 -2.20 27.55 -33.35
C THR A 378 -2.06 26.35 -34.27
N LEU A 379 -2.81 25.28 -33.99
CA LEU A 379 -2.95 24.14 -34.89
C LEU A 379 -4.08 24.39 -35.90
N GLY A 380 -4.16 23.55 -36.93
CA GLY A 380 -5.17 23.66 -37.97
C GLY A 380 -6.58 23.38 -37.46
N PHE A 381 -7.59 24.03 -38.06
CA PHE A 381 -9.00 23.69 -37.85
C PHE A 381 -9.79 23.78 -39.15
N THR A 382 -10.89 23.03 -39.21
CA THR A 382 -11.81 23.02 -40.34
C THR A 382 -13.22 23.31 -39.83
N VAL A 383 -13.87 24.35 -40.38
CA VAL A 383 -15.29 24.60 -40.14
C VAL A 383 -16.12 23.74 -41.09
N SER A 384 -16.95 22.87 -40.53
CA SER A 384 -17.84 21.99 -41.29
C SER A 384 -19.26 22.54 -41.43
N SER A 385 -19.72 23.34 -40.47
CA SER A 385 -21.06 23.95 -40.53
C SER A 385 -21.10 25.31 -39.83
N VAL A 386 -21.89 26.22 -40.39
CA VAL A 386 -22.30 27.48 -39.76
C VAL A 386 -23.82 27.56 -39.85
N GLN A 387 -24.48 27.59 -38.70
CA GLN A 387 -25.92 27.78 -38.59
C GLN A 387 -26.18 29.22 -38.13
N GLU A 388 -26.89 29.99 -38.95
CA GLU A 388 -27.27 31.38 -38.65
C GLU A 388 -28.62 31.45 -37.92
N ASN A 389 -28.79 32.45 -37.08
CA ASN A 389 -30.02 32.77 -36.33
C ASN A 389 -30.61 31.57 -35.58
N VAL A 390 -29.76 30.82 -34.88
CA VAL A 390 -30.10 29.55 -34.23
C VAL A 390 -31.28 29.67 -33.25
N SER A 391 -31.33 30.74 -32.46
CA SER A 391 -32.43 30.97 -31.51
C SER A 391 -32.61 32.46 -31.15
N ALA A 392 -33.47 32.74 -30.16
CA ALA A 392 -33.61 34.07 -29.56
C ALA A 392 -32.32 34.52 -28.83
N ASP A 393 -31.49 33.58 -28.40
CA ASP A 393 -30.26 33.85 -27.64
C ASP A 393 -28.98 33.67 -28.46
N ILE A 394 -28.98 32.73 -29.40
CA ILE A 394 -27.79 32.36 -30.18
C ILE A 394 -27.90 32.90 -31.60
N LEU A 395 -26.92 33.72 -31.99
CA LEU A 395 -26.79 34.28 -33.33
C LEU A 395 -26.23 33.25 -34.30
N ARG A 396 -25.12 32.59 -33.95
CA ARG A 396 -24.48 31.59 -34.80
C ARG A 396 -24.05 30.38 -34.00
N ARG A 397 -24.14 29.22 -34.64
CA ARG A 397 -23.47 28.00 -34.18
C ARG A 397 -22.50 27.54 -35.25
N VAL A 398 -21.23 27.44 -34.88
CA VAL A 398 -20.16 26.95 -35.73
C VAL A 398 -19.77 25.56 -35.24
N THR A 399 -19.66 24.59 -36.14
CA THR A 399 -19.15 23.25 -35.84
C THR A 399 -18.01 22.90 -36.77
N GLY A 400 -17.09 22.08 -36.31
CA GLY A 400 -15.90 21.72 -37.08
C GLY A 400 -15.02 20.72 -36.37
N THR A 401 -13.80 20.58 -36.88
CA THR A 401 -12.72 19.81 -36.26
C THR A 401 -11.47 20.67 -36.10
N PHE A 402 -10.60 20.29 -35.17
CA PHE A 402 -9.28 20.87 -34.99
C PHE A 402 -8.22 19.79 -34.78
N GLU A 403 -7.01 20.09 -35.22
CA GLU A 403 -5.86 19.20 -35.15
C GLU A 403 -5.23 19.26 -33.77
N VAL A 404 -4.96 18.09 -33.19
CA VAL A 404 -4.20 17.91 -31.95
C VAL A 404 -3.22 16.75 -32.19
N PRO A 405 -1.99 16.79 -31.69
CA PRO A 405 -1.15 15.59 -31.72
C PRO A 405 -1.85 14.44 -31.02
N ASN A 406 -1.84 13.26 -31.64
CA ASN A 406 -2.44 12.06 -31.07
C ASN A 406 -1.42 11.37 -30.17
N TYR A 407 -1.57 11.43 -28.84
CA TYR A 407 -0.72 10.68 -27.90
C TYR A 407 -1.29 9.30 -27.56
N LEU A 408 -2.37 8.89 -28.22
CA LEU A 408 -3.00 7.59 -28.03
C LEU A 408 -2.55 6.58 -29.09
N THR A 409 -2.67 5.29 -28.77
CA THR A 409 -2.48 4.22 -29.74
C THR A 409 -3.52 4.30 -30.86
N GLY A 410 -3.19 3.72 -32.03
CA GLY A 410 -4.10 3.68 -33.17
C GLY A 410 -4.52 5.07 -33.65
N ASP A 411 -5.83 5.27 -33.84
CA ASP A 411 -6.44 6.52 -34.29
C ASP A 411 -7.00 7.38 -33.13
N GLY A 412 -6.78 6.97 -31.88
CA GLY A 412 -7.36 7.63 -30.71
C GLY A 412 -8.88 7.43 -30.59
N ALA A 413 -9.44 6.32 -31.08
CA ALA A 413 -10.83 5.91 -30.83
C ALA A 413 -11.04 5.33 -29.40
N PRO A 414 -12.29 5.23 -28.90
CA PRO A 414 -12.58 4.56 -27.62
C PRO A 414 -11.89 3.20 -27.48
N GLY A 415 -11.29 2.93 -26.31
CA GLY A 415 -10.50 1.72 -26.05
C GLY A 415 -9.00 1.83 -26.35
N THR A 416 -8.53 2.97 -26.88
CA THR A 416 -7.09 3.25 -26.99
C THR A 416 -6.51 3.69 -25.65
N SER A 417 -5.21 3.46 -25.44
CA SER A 417 -4.42 3.93 -24.29
C SER A 417 -3.31 4.86 -24.78
N PHE A 418 -2.49 5.41 -23.88
CA PHE A 418 -1.34 6.19 -24.30
C PHE A 418 -0.39 5.36 -25.17
N ASN A 419 0.18 6.03 -26.17
CA ASN A 419 1.20 5.49 -27.03
C ASN A 419 2.58 5.70 -26.40
N TYR A 420 3.34 4.62 -26.23
CA TYR A 420 4.69 4.65 -25.68
C TYR A 420 5.66 4.08 -26.71
N ASP A 421 6.82 4.72 -26.90
CA ASP A 421 7.88 4.20 -27.78
C ASP A 421 8.48 2.90 -27.22
N ASP A 422 8.62 2.82 -25.89
CA ASP A 422 8.96 1.61 -25.16
C ASP A 422 7.94 1.36 -24.04
N PRO A 423 6.90 0.53 -24.26
CA PRO A 423 5.91 0.23 -23.22
C PRO A 423 6.47 -0.66 -22.10
N SER A 424 7.68 -1.23 -22.23
CA SER A 424 8.32 -2.03 -21.18
C SER A 424 9.11 -1.18 -20.18
N ASP A 425 9.48 0.04 -20.57
CA ASP A 425 10.06 1.03 -19.66
C ASP A 425 8.94 1.61 -18.78
N PRO A 426 8.99 1.41 -17.45
CA PRO A 426 7.97 1.92 -16.54
C PRO A 426 7.95 3.46 -16.47
N ASP A 427 9.06 4.12 -16.82
CA ASP A 427 9.22 5.58 -16.81
C ASP A 427 8.99 6.23 -18.19
N ALA A 428 8.62 5.43 -19.19
CA ALA A 428 8.28 5.95 -20.51
C ALA A 428 7.13 6.96 -20.44
N LEU A 429 7.30 8.09 -21.13
CA LEU A 429 6.28 9.12 -21.31
C LEU A 429 5.55 8.93 -22.65
N PRO A 430 4.29 9.40 -22.77
CA PRO A 430 3.55 9.27 -24.02
C PRO A 430 4.24 9.98 -25.19
N SER A 431 4.27 9.33 -26.35
CA SER A 431 4.83 9.84 -27.59
C SER A 431 3.74 10.04 -28.65
N ALA A 432 3.91 11.06 -29.50
CA ALA A 432 2.93 11.40 -30.52
C ALA A 432 2.90 10.35 -31.65
N ASN A 433 1.70 9.87 -31.95
CA ASN A 433 1.34 8.91 -33.00
C ASN A 433 0.39 9.56 -34.02
N GLY A 434 0.89 10.60 -34.71
CA GLY A 434 0.16 11.33 -35.75
C GLY A 434 -0.76 12.43 -35.23
N VAL A 435 -1.85 12.67 -35.95
CA VAL A 435 -2.81 13.77 -35.69
C VAL A 435 -4.17 13.20 -35.32
N PHE A 436 -4.71 13.66 -34.20
CA PHE A 436 -6.09 13.46 -33.77
C PHE A 436 -6.94 14.65 -34.20
N ASN A 437 -8.08 14.38 -34.86
CA ASN A 437 -9.02 15.42 -35.28
C ASN A 437 -10.15 15.52 -34.26
N ALA A 438 -10.00 16.41 -33.28
CA ALA A 438 -11.01 16.64 -32.25
C ALA A 438 -12.17 17.47 -32.81
N GLY A 439 -13.41 17.13 -32.42
CA GLY A 439 -14.60 17.91 -32.80
C GLY A 439 -14.77 19.15 -31.93
N PHE A 440 -15.28 20.24 -32.50
CA PHE A 440 -15.71 21.42 -31.73
C PHE A 440 -17.09 21.92 -32.14
N ILE A 441 -17.75 22.59 -31.19
CA ILE A 441 -18.96 23.38 -31.38
C ILE A 441 -18.82 24.71 -30.64
N CYS A 442 -19.08 25.82 -31.33
CA CYS A 442 -19.06 27.17 -30.75
C CYS A 442 -20.39 27.88 -30.98
N ASN A 443 -21.02 28.31 -29.88
CA ASN A 443 -22.23 29.12 -29.88
C ASN A 443 -21.85 30.59 -29.67
N ILE A 444 -22.12 31.43 -30.67
CA ILE A 444 -21.92 32.88 -30.64
C ILE A 444 -23.27 33.52 -30.28
N PRO A 445 -23.38 34.21 -29.14
CA PRO A 445 -24.64 34.80 -28.69
C PRO A 445 -25.06 36.00 -29.55
N ARG A 446 -26.34 36.40 -29.46
CA ARG A 446 -26.82 37.63 -30.12
C ARG A 446 -26.19 38.89 -29.57
N SER A 447 -25.87 38.91 -28.27
CA SER A 447 -25.13 40.01 -27.64
C SER A 447 -23.73 40.23 -28.20
N SER A 448 -23.19 39.31 -29.02
CA SER A 448 -21.95 39.51 -29.78
C SER A 448 -22.07 40.51 -30.93
N VAL A 449 -23.27 41.03 -31.18
CA VAL A 449 -23.54 42.12 -32.13
C VAL A 449 -24.32 43.21 -31.39
N ASN A 450 -23.86 44.46 -31.46
CA ASN A 450 -24.52 45.59 -30.82
C ASN A 450 -25.76 46.05 -31.62
N GLY A 451 -26.52 47.01 -31.07
CA GLY A 451 -27.74 47.52 -31.70
C GLY A 451 -27.54 48.21 -33.06
N GLU A 452 -26.29 48.51 -33.45
CA GLU A 452 -25.91 49.08 -34.74
C GLU A 452 -25.52 48.02 -35.77
N GLY A 453 -25.53 46.73 -35.39
CA GLY A 453 -25.09 45.63 -36.24
C GLY A 453 -23.57 45.42 -36.24
N ASN A 454 -22.83 46.13 -35.39
CA ASN A 454 -21.37 46.01 -35.27
C ASN A 454 -20.99 44.90 -34.29
N ALA A 455 -19.81 44.29 -34.47
CA ALA A 455 -19.28 43.31 -33.52
C ALA A 455 -19.18 43.92 -32.12
N ASN A 456 -19.67 43.19 -31.12
CA ASN A 456 -19.56 43.49 -29.71
C ASN A 456 -18.75 42.37 -29.04
N PRO A 457 -17.42 42.47 -28.99
CA PRO A 457 -16.56 41.39 -28.54
C PRO A 457 -16.94 40.88 -27.14
N GLY A 458 -17.23 39.59 -27.06
CA GLY A 458 -17.51 38.87 -25.82
C GLY A 458 -16.26 38.22 -25.23
N ARG A 459 -16.43 37.53 -24.11
CA ARG A 459 -15.39 36.63 -23.55
C ARG A 459 -15.59 35.23 -24.10
N SER A 460 -14.51 34.51 -24.37
CA SER A 460 -14.59 33.08 -24.71
C SER A 460 -14.73 32.25 -23.44
N LEU A 461 -15.52 31.17 -23.51
CA LEU A 461 -15.68 30.18 -22.45
C LEU A 461 -15.63 28.80 -23.08
N VAL A 462 -14.69 27.95 -22.63
CA VAL A 462 -14.62 26.56 -23.06
C VAL A 462 -15.39 25.69 -22.07
N TYR A 463 -16.43 25.02 -22.55
CA TYR A 463 -17.36 24.23 -21.76
C TYR A 463 -17.05 22.73 -21.87
N GLY A 464 -17.00 22.07 -20.73
CA GLY A 464 -16.89 20.62 -20.62
C GLY A 464 -18.21 19.96 -20.21
N HIS A 465 -18.57 18.85 -20.86
CA HIS A 465 -19.79 18.12 -20.54
C HIS A 465 -19.70 17.34 -19.22
N GLY A 466 -20.85 16.96 -18.66
CA GLY A 466 -20.93 16.06 -17.49
C GLY A 466 -20.57 14.61 -17.82
N LEU A 467 -20.59 13.72 -16.81
CA LEU A 467 -20.24 12.31 -16.94
C LEU A 467 -20.96 11.63 -18.13
N LEU A 468 -20.19 11.01 -19.05
CA LEU A 468 -20.68 10.32 -20.25
C LEU A 468 -21.52 11.20 -21.20
N GLY A 469 -21.30 12.51 -21.13
CA GLY A 469 -21.96 13.52 -21.95
C GLY A 469 -21.29 13.75 -23.31
N ALA A 470 -21.70 14.82 -23.97
CA ALA A 470 -21.15 15.26 -25.24
C ALA A 470 -21.05 16.78 -25.30
N SER A 471 -20.13 17.30 -26.11
CA SER A 471 -19.91 18.72 -26.39
C SER A 471 -21.18 19.46 -26.79
N THR A 472 -22.14 18.77 -27.41
CA THR A 472 -23.46 19.34 -27.77
C THR A 472 -24.28 19.83 -26.57
N GLN A 473 -23.96 19.42 -25.33
CA GLN A 473 -24.58 19.96 -24.11
C GLN A 473 -24.37 21.47 -23.95
N VAL A 474 -23.34 22.05 -24.57
CA VAL A 474 -23.11 23.51 -24.58
C VAL A 474 -24.32 24.27 -25.16
N ASN A 475 -25.15 23.62 -25.96
CA ASN A 475 -26.35 24.21 -26.57
C ASN A 475 -27.45 24.56 -25.56
N SER A 476 -27.40 24.00 -24.34
CA SER A 476 -28.36 24.28 -23.28
C SER A 476 -28.09 25.59 -22.53
N PHE A 477 -26.97 26.27 -22.82
CA PHE A 477 -26.53 27.47 -22.09
C PHE A 477 -26.74 28.79 -22.86
N GLY A 478 -27.65 28.80 -23.85
CA GLY A 478 -27.86 29.97 -24.71
C GLY A 478 -28.20 31.27 -23.95
N THR A 479 -29.10 31.21 -22.98
CA THR A 479 -29.49 32.39 -22.18
C THR A 479 -28.32 32.91 -21.35
N LEU A 480 -27.48 32.03 -20.79
CA LEU A 480 -26.27 32.41 -20.07
C LEU A 480 -25.28 33.10 -21.03
N ALA A 481 -25.01 32.46 -22.17
CA ALA A 481 -24.13 33.00 -23.20
C ALA A 481 -24.55 34.41 -23.64
N ASN A 482 -25.85 34.60 -23.90
CA ASN A 482 -26.39 35.86 -24.35
C ASN A 482 -26.38 36.94 -23.26
N SER A 483 -26.77 36.61 -22.03
CA SER A 483 -26.85 37.56 -20.92
C SER A 483 -25.50 38.17 -20.55
N PHE A 484 -24.42 37.39 -20.67
CA PHE A 484 -23.07 37.80 -20.26
C PHE A 484 -22.10 38.03 -21.42
N ASN A 485 -22.58 37.93 -22.67
CA ASN A 485 -21.77 38.01 -23.89
C ASN A 485 -20.58 37.02 -23.87
N TYR A 486 -20.89 35.73 -23.65
CA TYR A 486 -19.93 34.64 -23.75
C TYR A 486 -20.06 33.92 -25.10
N THR A 487 -18.98 33.86 -25.87
CA THR A 487 -18.85 32.86 -26.94
C THR A 487 -18.47 31.54 -26.29
N MET A 488 -19.40 30.58 -26.29
CA MET A 488 -19.21 29.30 -25.62
C MET A 488 -18.82 28.22 -26.62
N CYS A 489 -17.60 27.70 -26.50
CA CYS A 489 -17.09 26.60 -27.31
C CYS A 489 -16.99 25.32 -26.47
N ALA A 490 -17.11 24.15 -27.10
CA ALA A 490 -16.97 22.87 -26.42
C ALA A 490 -16.33 21.83 -27.35
N THR A 491 -15.59 20.92 -26.73
CA THR A 491 -15.13 19.64 -27.29
C THR A 491 -15.48 18.53 -26.30
N ASP A 492 -15.29 17.27 -26.68
CA ASP A 492 -15.63 16.13 -25.83
C ASP A 492 -14.53 15.88 -24.79
N TRP A 493 -14.92 15.63 -23.55
CA TRP A 493 -14.08 14.95 -22.56
C TRP A 493 -13.98 13.48 -22.95
N ILE A 494 -13.20 13.18 -23.99
CA ILE A 494 -12.93 11.82 -24.45
C ILE A 494 -12.36 10.97 -23.29
N GLY A 495 -12.61 9.67 -23.31
CA GLY A 495 -12.39 8.79 -22.16
C GLY A 495 -13.58 8.74 -21.19
N MET A 496 -14.41 9.80 -21.15
CA MET A 496 -15.65 9.87 -20.37
C MET A 496 -16.79 10.56 -21.15
N SER A 497 -16.79 10.45 -22.48
CA SER A 497 -17.82 10.98 -23.36
C SER A 497 -18.87 9.92 -23.71
N THR A 498 -19.97 10.33 -24.35
CA THR A 498 -20.99 9.42 -24.88
C THR A 498 -20.38 8.38 -25.84
N SER A 499 -19.32 8.74 -26.58
CA SER A 499 -18.63 7.81 -27.48
C SER A 499 -17.85 6.72 -26.73
N ASP A 500 -17.49 6.95 -25.46
CA ASP A 500 -16.70 6.02 -24.65
C ASP A 500 -17.57 5.03 -23.86
N VAL A 501 -18.90 5.15 -23.91
CA VAL A 501 -19.82 4.25 -23.19
C VAL A 501 -19.56 2.76 -23.47
N PRO A 502 -19.35 2.30 -24.72
CA PRO A 502 -19.00 0.91 -24.97
C PRO A 502 -17.70 0.49 -24.27
N ASN A 503 -16.67 1.32 -24.31
CA ASN A 503 -15.40 1.03 -23.65
C ASN A 503 -15.55 0.97 -22.12
N VAL A 504 -16.38 1.84 -21.52
CA VAL A 504 -16.69 1.76 -20.08
C VAL A 504 -17.35 0.42 -19.73
N VAL A 505 -18.25 -0.08 -20.58
CA VAL A 505 -18.86 -1.40 -20.39
C VAL A 505 -17.82 -2.52 -20.47
N ASP A 506 -16.88 -2.43 -21.41
CA ASP A 506 -15.80 -3.41 -21.56
C ASP A 506 -14.86 -3.41 -20.34
N VAL A 507 -14.49 -2.23 -19.83
CA VAL A 507 -13.66 -2.06 -18.61
C VAL A 507 -14.32 -2.68 -17.38
N LEU A 508 -15.65 -2.60 -17.25
CA LEU A 508 -16.37 -3.25 -16.14
C LEU A 508 -16.30 -4.79 -16.23
N GLY A 509 -16.09 -5.35 -17.41
CA GLY A 509 -15.87 -6.78 -17.63
C GLY A 509 -14.43 -7.20 -17.34
N ASP A 510 -13.45 -6.38 -17.71
CA ASP A 510 -12.02 -6.60 -17.48
C ASP A 510 -11.29 -5.28 -17.14
N TYR A 511 -11.02 -5.11 -15.84
CA TYR A 511 -10.36 -3.92 -15.30
C TYR A 511 -8.89 -3.78 -15.75
N SER A 512 -8.28 -4.80 -16.38
CA SER A 512 -6.96 -4.68 -17.01
C SER A 512 -6.94 -3.57 -18.08
N THR A 513 -8.10 -3.28 -18.67
CA THR A 513 -8.27 -2.24 -19.69
C THR A 513 -8.61 -0.86 -19.11
N PHE A 514 -8.69 -0.73 -17.78
CA PHE A 514 -9.11 0.51 -17.11
C PHE A 514 -8.31 1.73 -17.57
N LYS A 515 -7.01 1.56 -17.86
CA LYS A 515 -6.09 2.59 -18.36
C LYS A 515 -6.59 3.36 -19.60
N THR A 516 -7.41 2.72 -20.42
CA THR A 516 -7.98 3.33 -21.62
C THR A 516 -8.89 4.53 -21.29
N LEU A 517 -9.47 4.58 -20.08
CA LEU A 517 -10.28 5.72 -19.64
C LEU A 517 -9.43 6.93 -19.23
N PRO A 518 -8.52 6.86 -18.24
CA PRO A 518 -7.72 8.01 -17.82
C PRO A 518 -6.72 8.47 -18.89
N ASP A 519 -6.15 7.58 -19.71
CA ASP A 519 -5.23 7.99 -20.78
C ASP A 519 -5.95 8.83 -21.84
N ARG A 520 -7.13 8.38 -22.28
CA ARG A 520 -7.99 9.16 -23.18
C ARG A 520 -8.43 10.47 -22.52
N LEU A 521 -8.76 10.45 -21.24
CA LEU A 521 -9.15 11.66 -20.52
C LEU A 521 -8.02 12.71 -20.49
N GLN A 522 -6.76 12.29 -20.33
CA GLN A 522 -5.61 13.18 -20.40
C GLN A 522 -5.39 13.73 -21.82
N GLN A 523 -5.56 12.93 -22.89
CA GLN A 523 -5.63 13.45 -24.26
C GLN A 523 -6.78 14.47 -24.41
N GLY A 524 -7.93 14.21 -23.77
CA GLY A 524 -9.04 15.15 -23.69
C GLY A 524 -8.65 16.49 -23.07
N MET A 525 -7.92 16.48 -21.95
CA MET A 525 -7.39 17.70 -21.32
C MET A 525 -6.54 18.52 -22.30
N LEU A 526 -5.69 17.85 -23.10
CA LEU A 526 -4.92 18.51 -24.16
C LEU A 526 -5.83 19.10 -25.24
N ASN A 527 -6.84 18.36 -25.69
CA ASN A 527 -7.81 18.85 -26.69
C ASN A 527 -8.51 20.13 -26.22
N PHE A 528 -8.89 20.21 -24.95
CA PHE A 528 -9.47 21.41 -24.34
C PHE A 528 -8.51 22.60 -24.36
N GLN A 529 -7.23 22.37 -24.06
CA GLN A 529 -6.20 23.42 -24.08
C GLN A 529 -5.95 23.92 -25.51
N VAL A 530 -5.91 23.04 -26.50
CA VAL A 530 -5.76 23.42 -27.91
C VAL A 530 -6.98 24.20 -28.39
N LEU A 531 -8.21 23.75 -28.08
CA LEU A 531 -9.43 24.50 -28.40
C LEU A 531 -9.42 25.90 -27.77
N GLY A 532 -8.91 26.04 -26.55
CA GLY A 532 -8.79 27.33 -25.88
C GLY A 532 -7.82 28.31 -26.55
N ARG A 533 -6.92 27.83 -27.42
CA ARG A 533 -5.99 28.67 -28.21
C ARG A 533 -6.52 29.05 -29.60
N LEU A 534 -7.56 28.38 -30.11
CA LEU A 534 -8.22 28.73 -31.37
C LEU A 534 -9.12 29.96 -31.20
#